data_AF-A0A4Q2A7K0-F1
#
_entry.id   AF-A0A4Q2A7K0-F1
#
_cell.length_a   1.000
_cell.length_b   1.000
_cell.length_c   1.000
_cell.angle_alpha   90.00
_cell.angle_beta   90.00
_cell.angle_gamma   90.00
#
_symmetry.space_group_name_H-M   'P 1'
#
loop_
_entity.id
_entity.type
_entity.pdbx_description
1 polymer ?
#
loop_
_entity_poly.entity_id
_entity_poly.type
_entity_poly.pdbx_seq_one_letter_code
_entity_poly.pdbx_strand_id
1 'polypeptide(L)'
;MSEHGKCSLDTVVDVPVCASCGSERVVTDAWACWNRHAGVWELENSFDDAYCHACEGETRLQWIRPDDPPKRRVCDLNDAFRKSGMGRGSMLATEGISAFGPDFVTKAVSAVRRFEAFTEDNDPWGEHDFGAIELDGQKIFWKIDPYDLDLQAYSPNPADPAVTHRVLTIMLASEY
;
A
#
# COMPACT_ATOMS: atom_id res chain seq x y z
N MET A 1 12.16 -37.61 14.68
CA MET A 1 12.16 -36.23 15.23
C MET A 1 12.59 -35.30 14.11
N SER A 2 11.63 -34.67 13.46
CA SER A 2 11.91 -33.51 12.61
C SER A 2 10.68 -32.63 12.74
N GLU A 3 10.89 -31.45 13.30
CA GLU A 3 9.86 -30.54 13.76
C GLU A 3 9.15 -29.90 12.58
N HIS A 4 7.83 -30.06 12.55
CA HIS A 4 6.95 -29.21 11.76
C HIS A 4 7.09 -27.77 12.26
N GLY A 5 7.92 -27.00 11.58
CA GLY A 5 7.97 -25.55 11.73
C GLY A 5 6.62 -24.96 11.37
N LYS A 6 5.86 -24.55 12.40
CA LYS A 6 4.65 -23.76 12.27
C LYS A 6 5.00 -22.48 11.51
N CYS A 7 4.48 -22.36 10.29
CA CYS A 7 4.46 -21.09 9.55
C CYS A 7 3.47 -20.17 10.28
N SER A 8 4.01 -19.26 11.08
CA SER A 8 3.25 -18.17 11.69
C SER A 8 2.82 -17.20 10.59
N LEU A 9 1.56 -16.80 10.61
CA LEU A 9 0.96 -15.79 9.75
C LEU A 9 1.57 -14.41 10.04
N ASP A 10 2.75 -14.14 9.48
CA ASP A 10 3.28 -12.79 9.27
C ASP A 10 3.57 -12.67 7.77
N THR A 11 2.53 -12.31 7.02
CA THR A 11 2.48 -12.45 5.56
C THR A 11 3.31 -11.38 4.87
N VAL A 12 4.57 -11.71 4.60
CA VAL A 12 5.23 -11.33 3.36
C VAL A 12 5.73 -12.63 2.74
N VAL A 13 4.96 -13.16 1.79
CA VAL A 13 5.36 -14.34 1.02
C VAL A 13 6.54 -13.91 0.16
N ASP A 14 7.66 -14.65 0.24
CA ASP A 14 8.81 -14.39 -0.60
C ASP A 14 8.37 -14.29 -2.08
N VAL A 15 8.95 -13.35 -2.83
CA VAL A 15 8.64 -13.11 -4.25
C VAL A 15 9.70 -13.78 -5.11
N PRO A 16 9.32 -14.56 -6.14
CA PRO A 16 10.29 -15.19 -7.03
C PRO A 16 10.80 -14.17 -8.06
N VAL A 17 12.13 -14.04 -8.14
CA VAL A 17 12.82 -13.24 -9.16
C VAL A 17 13.83 -14.08 -9.92
N CYS A 18 14.22 -13.60 -11.10
CA CYS A 18 15.29 -14.21 -11.89
C CYS A 18 16.63 -14.06 -11.15
N ALA A 19 17.31 -15.17 -10.86
CA ALA A 19 18.62 -15.16 -10.20
C ALA A 19 19.72 -14.43 -11.00
N SER A 20 19.54 -14.25 -12.32
CA SER A 20 20.52 -13.58 -13.17
C SER A 20 20.33 -12.07 -13.29
N CYS A 21 19.09 -11.59 -13.40
CA CYS A 21 18.79 -10.17 -13.65
C CYS A 21 17.94 -9.48 -12.57
N GLY A 22 17.40 -10.24 -11.61
CA GLY A 22 16.52 -9.73 -10.56
C GLY A 22 15.10 -9.38 -11.01
N SER A 23 14.71 -9.68 -12.26
CA SER A 23 13.36 -9.39 -12.75
C SER A 23 12.30 -10.28 -12.08
N GLU A 24 11.15 -9.69 -11.73
CA GLU A 24 9.93 -10.39 -11.27
C GLU A 24 9.14 -11.01 -12.43
N ARG A 25 9.48 -10.73 -13.69
CA ARG A 25 8.82 -11.30 -14.88
C ARG A 25 9.34 -12.70 -15.18
N VAL A 26 9.17 -13.59 -14.21
CA VAL A 26 9.53 -15.02 -14.28
C VAL A 26 8.28 -15.89 -14.40
N VAL A 27 8.43 -17.03 -15.07
CA VAL A 27 7.40 -18.06 -15.18
C VAL A 27 8.03 -19.41 -14.88
N THR A 28 7.21 -20.37 -14.43
CA THR A 28 7.59 -21.77 -14.30
C THR A 28 6.61 -22.63 -15.10
N ASP A 29 7.09 -23.76 -15.59
CA ASP A 29 6.23 -24.75 -16.19
C ASP A 29 5.30 -25.36 -15.14
N ALA A 30 4.05 -25.60 -15.53
CA ALA A 30 3.05 -26.17 -14.64
C ALA A 30 2.06 -27.06 -15.39
N TRP A 31 1.55 -28.07 -14.71
CA TRP A 31 0.37 -28.81 -15.15
C TRP A 31 -0.88 -28.09 -14.68
N ALA A 32 -1.84 -27.95 -15.60
CA ALA A 32 -3.17 -27.52 -15.30
C ALA A 32 -4.18 -28.58 -15.74
N CYS A 33 -5.20 -28.82 -14.93
CA CYS A 33 -6.29 -29.73 -15.24
C CYS A 33 -7.57 -28.94 -15.54
N TRP A 34 -8.41 -29.46 -16.44
CA TRP A 34 -9.67 -28.79 -16.79
C TRP A 34 -10.75 -29.07 -15.75
N ASN A 35 -11.19 -28.06 -15.01
CA ASN A 35 -12.34 -28.18 -14.13
C ASN A 35 -13.64 -27.91 -14.89
N ARG A 36 -14.39 -28.99 -15.17
CA ARG A 36 -15.67 -28.90 -15.88
C ARG A 36 -16.78 -28.15 -15.14
N HIS A 37 -16.73 -28.08 -13.81
CA HIS A 37 -17.75 -27.42 -12.99
C HIS A 37 -17.54 -25.91 -12.97
N ALA A 38 -16.28 -25.48 -12.93
CA ALA A 38 -15.91 -24.07 -12.96
C ALA A 38 -15.71 -23.53 -14.39
N GLY A 39 -15.48 -24.40 -15.38
CA GLY A 39 -15.22 -24.01 -16.77
C GLY A 39 -13.86 -23.33 -16.97
N VAL A 40 -12.88 -23.66 -16.13
CA VAL A 40 -11.53 -23.07 -16.14
C VAL A 40 -10.47 -24.16 -16.02
N TRP A 41 -9.25 -23.84 -16.45
CA TRP A 41 -8.06 -24.63 -16.13
C TRP A 41 -7.61 -24.28 -14.71
N GLU A 42 -7.42 -25.29 -13.86
CA GLU A 42 -6.91 -25.15 -12.50
C GLU A 42 -5.47 -25.65 -12.45
N LEU A 43 -4.60 -24.88 -11.79
CA LEU A 43 -3.20 -25.26 -11.58
C LEU A 43 -3.15 -26.49 -10.67
N GLU A 44 -2.55 -27.57 -11.14
CA GLU A 44 -2.43 -28.83 -10.39
C GLU A 44 -1.06 -28.95 -9.72
N ASN A 45 0.02 -28.71 -10.46
CA ASN A 45 1.39 -28.76 -9.94
C ASN A 45 2.34 -27.85 -10.74
N SER A 46 3.38 -27.31 -10.10
CA SER A 46 4.46 -26.55 -10.75
C SER A 46 5.77 -27.36 -10.76
N PHE A 47 6.64 -27.09 -11.73
CA PHE A 47 7.96 -27.71 -11.86
C PHE A 47 9.09 -26.74 -11.47
N ASP A 48 10.32 -27.26 -11.46
CA ASP A 48 11.52 -26.49 -11.09
C ASP A 48 12.11 -25.70 -12.28
N ASP A 49 11.70 -26.02 -13.51
CA ASP A 49 12.14 -25.32 -14.71
C ASP A 49 11.46 -23.96 -14.80
N ALA A 50 12.27 -22.90 -14.78
CA ALA A 50 11.80 -21.53 -14.81
C ALA A 50 12.42 -20.74 -15.98
N TYR A 51 11.65 -19.79 -16.48
CA TYR A 51 12.02 -18.93 -17.59
C TYR A 51 11.86 -17.47 -17.19
N CYS A 52 12.82 -16.63 -17.55
CA CYS A 52 12.74 -15.19 -17.36
C CYS A 52 12.41 -14.50 -18.68
N HIS A 53 11.30 -13.74 -18.71
CA HIS A 53 10.94 -12.95 -19.88
C HIS A 53 11.87 -11.77 -20.14
N ALA A 54 12.57 -11.25 -19.13
CA ALA A 54 13.51 -10.15 -19.31
C ALA A 54 14.85 -10.63 -19.90
N CYS A 55 15.32 -11.82 -19.50
CA CYS A 55 16.51 -12.44 -20.08
C CYS A 55 16.22 -13.20 -21.39
N GLU A 56 14.94 -13.42 -21.70
CA GLU A 56 14.47 -14.30 -22.76
C GLU A 56 15.10 -15.70 -22.71
N GLY A 57 15.27 -16.27 -21.51
CA GLY A 57 15.93 -17.56 -21.32
C GLY A 57 15.61 -18.26 -20.01
N GLU A 58 16.10 -19.49 -19.88
CA GLU A 58 16.03 -20.29 -18.66
C GLU A 58 16.68 -19.55 -17.48
N THR A 59 16.10 -19.70 -16.29
CA THR A 59 16.59 -19.10 -15.06
C THR A 59 16.37 -20.03 -13.88
N ARG A 60 17.11 -19.79 -12.80
CA ARG A 60 16.72 -20.25 -11.47
C ARG A 60 15.87 -19.17 -10.80
N LEU A 61 14.85 -19.57 -10.06
CA LEU A 61 14.10 -18.66 -9.20
C LEU A 61 14.89 -18.41 -7.91
N GLN A 62 15.13 -17.14 -7.62
CA GLN A 62 15.57 -16.70 -6.31
C GLN A 62 14.36 -16.12 -5.60
N TRP A 63 14.07 -16.66 -4.42
CA TRP A 63 13.03 -16.13 -3.55
C TRP A 63 13.64 -15.02 -2.73
N ILE A 64 13.24 -13.80 -3.03
CA ILE A 64 13.65 -12.62 -2.26
C ILE A 64 12.51 -12.24 -1.33
N ARG A 65 12.87 -11.69 -0.17
CA ARG A 65 11.90 -10.89 0.56
C ARG A 65 11.64 -9.67 -0.32
N PRO A 66 10.38 -9.37 -0.68
CA PRO A 66 10.11 -8.11 -1.36
C PRO A 66 10.61 -6.98 -0.46
N ASP A 67 11.22 -5.98 -1.09
CA ASP A 67 11.49 -4.71 -0.41
C ASP A 67 10.15 -4.14 0.11
N ASP A 68 10.24 -3.20 1.06
CA ASP A 68 9.09 -2.44 1.51
C ASP A 68 8.25 -2.00 0.30
N PRO A 69 6.91 -2.04 0.40
CA PRO A 69 6.00 -1.76 -0.71
C PRO A 69 6.46 -0.53 -1.49
N PRO A 70 6.50 -0.58 -2.83
CA PRO A 70 7.21 0.43 -3.61
C PRO A 70 6.70 1.82 -3.24
N LYS A 71 7.56 2.64 -2.62
CA LYS A 71 7.21 3.96 -2.05
C LYS A 71 6.40 4.82 -3.01
N ARG A 72 6.78 4.79 -4.30
CA ARG A 72 6.07 5.47 -5.38
C ARG A 72 4.61 5.02 -5.53
N ARG A 73 4.32 3.73 -5.38
CA ARG A 73 2.96 3.20 -5.42
C ARG A 73 2.15 3.64 -4.21
N VAL A 74 2.76 3.65 -3.03
CA VAL A 74 2.12 4.16 -1.81
C VAL A 74 1.79 5.64 -1.97
N CYS A 75 2.75 6.45 -2.44
CA CYS A 75 2.58 7.84 -2.83
C CYS A 75 1.43 8.05 -3.82
N ASP A 76 1.41 7.35 -4.96
CA ASP A 76 0.36 7.47 -5.97
C ASP A 76 -1.03 7.20 -5.39
N LEU A 77 -1.15 6.18 -4.53
CA LEU A 77 -2.41 5.81 -3.88
C LEU A 77 -2.82 6.80 -2.79
N ASN A 78 -1.87 7.30 -2.01
CA ASN A 78 -2.11 8.33 -1.00
C ASN A 78 -2.58 9.63 -1.67
N ASP A 79 -1.93 10.05 -2.75
CA ASP A 79 -2.34 11.21 -3.54
C ASP A 79 -3.72 11.01 -4.18
N ALA A 80 -4.00 9.84 -4.76
CA ALA A 80 -5.32 9.55 -5.32
C ALA A 80 -6.41 9.63 -4.24
N PHE A 81 -6.15 9.08 -3.05
CA PHE A 81 -7.11 9.15 -1.94
C PHE A 81 -7.26 10.58 -1.41
N ARG A 82 -6.15 11.28 -1.17
CA ARG A 82 -6.11 12.65 -0.64
C ARG A 82 -6.80 13.65 -1.56
N LYS A 83 -6.47 13.63 -2.86
CA LYS A 83 -6.90 14.62 -3.86
C LYS A 83 -8.34 14.40 -4.29
N SER A 84 -8.74 13.15 -4.56
CA SER A 84 -10.04 12.84 -5.17
C SER A 84 -10.93 11.91 -4.35
N GLY A 85 -10.46 11.37 -3.22
CA GLY A 85 -11.19 10.37 -2.44
C GLY A 85 -11.25 9.01 -3.12
N MET A 86 -10.38 8.75 -4.10
CA MET A 86 -10.41 7.50 -4.87
C MET A 86 -9.76 6.36 -4.08
N GLY A 87 -10.44 5.22 -4.03
CA GLY A 87 -10.02 4.05 -3.25
C GLY A 87 -10.87 3.82 -2.01
N ARG A 88 -10.49 2.82 -1.21
CA ARG A 88 -11.15 2.51 0.07
C ARG A 88 -10.52 3.36 1.18
N GLY A 89 -11.34 4.14 1.88
CA GLY A 89 -10.83 4.96 2.98
C GLY A 89 -11.89 5.79 3.69
N SER A 90 -11.45 6.43 4.78
CA SER A 90 -12.23 7.35 5.60
C SER A 90 -11.50 8.68 5.74
N MET A 91 -12.22 9.79 5.69
CA MET A 91 -11.67 11.11 6.00
C MET A 91 -12.29 11.60 7.30
N LEU A 92 -11.43 11.93 8.27
CA LEU A 92 -11.80 12.32 9.62
C LEU A 92 -11.27 13.72 9.90
N ALA A 93 -12.07 14.54 10.57
CA ALA A 93 -11.63 15.77 11.20
C ALA A 93 -11.76 15.58 12.71
N THR A 94 -10.74 15.96 13.47
CA THR A 94 -10.80 15.92 14.94
C THR A 94 -11.84 16.88 15.49
N GLU A 95 -12.13 16.76 16.78
CA GLU A 95 -13.01 17.70 17.49
C GLU A 95 -12.46 19.13 17.40
N GLY A 96 -11.14 19.32 17.56
CA GLY A 96 -10.51 20.63 17.44
C GLY A 96 -10.77 21.31 16.10
N ILE A 97 -10.67 20.56 14.99
CA ILE A 97 -10.99 21.09 13.65
C ILE A 97 -12.50 21.31 13.47
N SER A 98 -13.32 20.38 13.95
CA SER A 98 -14.79 20.43 13.82
C SER A 98 -15.41 21.58 14.61
N ALA A 99 -14.80 21.97 15.74
CA ALA A 99 -15.27 23.06 16.60
C ALA A 99 -15.27 24.44 15.91
N PHE A 100 -14.46 24.65 14.87
CA PHE A 100 -14.47 25.87 14.07
C PHE A 100 -15.67 25.96 13.11
N GLY A 101 -16.44 24.88 12.96
CA GLY A 101 -17.63 24.82 12.14
C GLY A 101 -17.39 24.32 10.70
N PRO A 102 -18.48 24.05 9.96
CA PRO A 102 -18.43 23.33 8.68
C PRO A 102 -17.68 24.07 7.57
N ASP A 103 -17.70 25.40 7.57
CA ASP A 103 -16.97 26.21 6.58
C ASP A 103 -15.45 26.06 6.75
N PHE A 104 -14.97 26.05 8.00
CA PHE A 104 -13.56 25.84 8.28
C PHE A 104 -13.11 24.43 7.92
N VAL A 105 -13.92 23.41 8.27
CA VAL A 105 -13.66 22.02 7.86
C VAL A 105 -13.56 21.91 6.34
N THR A 106 -14.47 22.55 5.60
CA THR A 106 -14.47 22.54 4.13
C THR A 106 -13.21 23.19 3.56
N LYS A 107 -12.77 24.32 4.14
CA LYS A 107 -11.51 24.97 3.77
C LYS A 107 -10.31 24.06 4.07
N ALA A 108 -10.27 23.42 5.24
CA ALA A 108 -9.19 22.52 5.63
C ALA A 108 -9.09 21.32 4.68
N VAL A 109 -10.20 20.64 4.37
CA VAL A 109 -10.24 19.55 3.38
C VAL A 109 -9.77 20.03 2.01
N SER A 110 -10.19 21.23 1.59
CA SER A 110 -9.78 21.80 0.30
C SER A 110 -8.28 22.13 0.25
N ALA A 111 -7.70 22.60 1.36
CA ALA A 111 -6.28 22.87 1.48
C ALA A 111 -5.46 21.57 1.46
N VAL A 112 -5.89 20.54 2.20
CA VAL A 112 -5.26 19.21 2.20
C VAL A 112 -5.26 18.59 0.80
N ARG A 113 -6.38 18.71 0.06
CA ARG A 113 -6.49 18.24 -1.34
C ARG A 113 -5.52 18.91 -2.31
N ARG A 114 -5.11 20.16 -2.02
CA ARG A 114 -4.25 20.98 -2.91
C ARG A 114 -2.81 21.07 -2.42
N PHE A 115 -2.47 20.40 -1.32
CA PHE A 115 -1.14 20.46 -0.74
C PHE A 115 -0.12 19.78 -1.69
N GLU A 116 0.96 20.47 -2.01
CA GLU A 116 2.06 19.94 -2.84
C GLU A 116 3.44 20.24 -2.23
N ALA A 117 3.48 20.83 -1.03
CA ALA A 117 4.71 21.28 -0.38
C ALA A 117 5.36 20.14 0.43
N PHE A 118 5.63 19.02 -0.24
CA PHE A 118 6.36 17.89 0.31
C PHE A 118 7.87 18.19 0.32
N THR A 119 8.48 17.99 1.48
CA THR A 119 9.88 18.27 1.80
C THR A 119 10.42 17.15 2.67
N GLU A 120 11.74 17.03 2.79
CA GLU A 120 12.35 16.01 3.66
C GLU A 120 11.90 16.10 5.12
N ASP A 121 11.52 17.30 5.59
CA ASP A 121 11.05 17.54 6.97
C ASP A 121 9.66 16.94 7.26
N ASN A 122 8.78 16.86 6.25
CA ASN A 122 7.39 16.42 6.42
C ASN A 122 7.05 15.14 5.66
N ASP A 123 7.93 14.69 4.76
CA ASP A 123 7.76 13.48 3.95
C ASP A 123 9.13 12.79 3.74
N PRO A 124 9.79 12.33 4.82
CA PRO A 124 11.10 11.68 4.74
C PRO A 124 11.08 10.37 3.93
N TRP A 125 9.89 9.77 3.81
CA TRP A 125 9.70 8.51 3.10
C TRP A 125 9.19 8.67 1.67
N GLY A 126 8.78 9.88 1.26
CA GLY A 126 8.27 10.15 -0.09
C GLY A 126 6.91 9.50 -0.35
N GLU A 127 6.13 9.26 0.69
CA GLU A 127 4.86 8.53 0.63
C GLU A 127 3.65 9.46 0.60
N HIS A 128 3.85 10.78 0.75
CA HIS A 128 2.80 11.78 0.73
C HIS A 128 1.70 11.49 1.78
N ASP A 129 2.09 10.95 2.93
CA ASP A 129 1.21 10.49 4.00
C ASP A 129 1.09 11.50 5.15
N PHE A 130 1.87 12.58 5.15
CA PHE A 130 1.82 13.63 6.17
C PHE A 130 2.01 15.03 5.58
N GLY A 131 1.39 16.03 6.21
CA GLY A 131 1.65 17.43 5.87
C GLY A 131 1.13 18.41 6.91
N ALA A 132 1.62 19.65 6.78
CA ALA A 132 1.27 20.77 7.65
C ALA A 132 0.79 21.96 6.83
N ILE A 133 -0.32 22.57 7.24
CA ILE A 133 -0.89 23.76 6.61
C ILE A 133 -1.20 24.83 7.66
N GLU A 134 -1.05 26.09 7.26
CA GLU A 134 -1.54 27.24 8.03
C GLU A 134 -2.85 27.72 7.41
N LEU A 135 -3.92 27.77 8.20
CA LEU A 135 -5.26 28.16 7.74
C LEU A 135 -5.94 29.05 8.77
N ASP A 136 -6.33 30.26 8.39
CA ASP A 136 -6.95 31.28 9.26
C ASP A 136 -6.21 31.45 10.61
N GLY A 137 -4.87 31.40 10.58
CA GLY A 137 -4.00 31.54 11.74
C GLY A 137 -3.88 30.30 12.63
N GLN A 138 -4.41 29.15 12.19
CA GLN A 138 -4.27 27.86 12.85
C GLN A 138 -3.29 26.97 12.09
N LYS A 139 -2.38 26.34 12.84
CA LYS A 139 -1.52 25.29 12.32
C LYS A 139 -2.27 23.96 12.37
N ILE A 140 -2.48 23.36 11.20
CA ILE A 140 -3.20 22.12 11.02
C ILE A 140 -2.23 21.07 10.48
N PHE A 141 -2.28 19.88 11.06
CA PHE A 141 -1.64 18.69 10.51
C PHE A 141 -2.68 17.80 9.84
N TRP A 142 -2.23 17.06 8.84
CA TRP A 142 -2.99 15.97 8.28
C TRP A 142 -2.08 14.78 8.08
N LYS A 143 -2.63 13.58 8.21
CA LYS A 143 -1.92 12.34 7.89
C LYS A 143 -2.83 11.29 7.25
N ILE A 144 -2.24 10.32 6.57
CA ILE A 144 -2.90 9.16 5.97
C ILE A 144 -2.31 7.90 6.59
N ASP A 145 -3.10 7.21 7.41
CA ASP A 145 -2.69 5.93 7.99
C ASP A 145 -3.29 4.77 7.17
N PRO A 146 -2.47 3.83 6.67
CA PRO A 146 -2.95 2.64 5.99
C PRO A 146 -3.28 1.52 6.97
N TYR A 147 -4.57 1.20 7.12
CA TYR A 147 -5.05 0.09 7.94
C TYR A 147 -5.42 -1.13 7.10
N ASP A 148 -5.52 -2.29 7.75
CA ASP A 148 -6.23 -3.44 7.20
C ASP A 148 -7.72 -3.11 6.97
N LEU A 149 -8.42 -4.01 6.29
CA LEU A 149 -9.81 -3.76 5.88
C LEU A 149 -10.78 -3.66 7.06
N ASP A 150 -10.42 -4.21 8.22
CA ASP A 150 -11.24 -4.26 9.44
C ASP A 150 -10.86 -3.16 10.47
N LEU A 151 -9.88 -2.30 10.13
CA LEU A 151 -9.38 -1.20 10.95
C LEU A 151 -8.84 -1.66 12.32
N GLN A 152 -8.27 -2.85 12.41
CA GLN A 152 -7.72 -3.41 13.65
C GLN A 152 -6.19 -3.24 13.75
N ALA A 153 -5.50 -3.29 12.61
CA ALA A 153 -4.06 -3.17 12.52
C ALA A 153 -3.64 -2.40 11.27
N TYR A 154 -2.35 -2.04 11.18
CA TYR A 154 -1.80 -1.49 9.94
C TYR A 154 -1.94 -2.49 8.79
N SER A 155 -2.12 -1.97 7.58
CA SER A 155 -2.23 -2.81 6.38
C SER A 155 -0.98 -3.66 6.21
N PRO A 156 -1.11 -4.96 5.88
CA PRO A 156 0.05 -5.80 5.56
C PRO A 156 0.77 -5.34 4.28
N ASN A 157 0.10 -4.58 3.41
CA ASN A 157 0.69 -4.02 2.20
C ASN A 157 0.00 -2.70 1.79
N PRO A 158 0.51 -1.53 2.23
CA PRO A 158 -0.04 -0.22 1.83
C PRO A 158 -0.01 0.05 0.31
N ALA A 159 0.83 -0.65 -0.49
CA ALA A 159 0.84 -0.52 -1.94
C ALA A 159 -0.27 -1.31 -2.65
N ASP A 160 -0.99 -2.18 -1.93
CA ASP A 160 -2.12 -2.95 -2.45
C ASP A 160 -3.47 -2.38 -1.95
N PRO A 161 -4.27 -1.75 -2.82
CA PRO A 161 -5.57 -1.20 -2.46
C PRO A 161 -6.63 -2.29 -2.17
N ALA A 162 -6.41 -3.55 -2.54
CA ALA A 162 -7.35 -4.63 -2.26
C ALA A 162 -7.36 -5.03 -0.77
N VAL A 163 -6.26 -4.78 -0.05
CA VAL A 163 -6.07 -5.14 1.37
C VAL A 163 -5.90 -3.94 2.29
N THR A 164 -6.00 -2.71 1.77
CA THR A 164 -5.73 -1.47 2.52
C THR A 164 -6.94 -0.55 2.60
N HIS A 165 -7.26 -0.07 3.80
CA HIS A 165 -8.17 1.05 4.05
C HIS A 165 -7.37 2.28 4.50
N ARG A 166 -7.44 3.38 3.75
CA ARG A 166 -6.70 4.62 4.08
C ARG A 166 -7.53 5.52 4.99
N VAL A 167 -6.97 5.92 6.12
CA VAL A 167 -7.60 6.87 7.04
C VAL A 167 -6.89 8.20 6.95
N LEU A 168 -7.51 9.20 6.32
CA LEU A 168 -7.01 10.56 6.30
C LEU A 168 -7.55 11.31 7.53
N THR A 169 -6.68 11.73 8.42
CA THR A 169 -7.05 12.51 9.61
C THR A 169 -6.57 13.95 9.46
N ILE A 170 -7.46 14.91 9.63
CA ILE A 170 -7.16 16.35 9.70
C ILE A 170 -7.30 16.79 11.16
N MET A 171 -6.26 17.39 11.72
CA MET A 171 -6.18 17.74 13.13
C MET A 171 -5.44 19.06 13.36
N LEU A 172 -5.69 19.72 14.49
CA LEU A 172 -4.83 20.83 14.90
C LEU A 172 -3.44 20.31 15.25
N ALA A 173 -2.41 21.11 15.01
CA ALA A 173 -1.04 20.74 15.36
C ALA A 173 -0.86 20.53 16.88
N SER A 174 -1.75 21.06 17.72
CA SER A 174 -1.78 20.82 19.17
C SER A 174 -2.42 19.49 19.58
N GLU A 175 -3.08 18.80 18.65
CA GLU A 175 -3.71 17.47 18.87
C GLU A 175 -2.80 16.30 18.44
N TYR A 176 -1.63 16.61 17.87
CA TYR A 176 -0.61 15.66 17.43
C TYR A 176 0.55 15.63 18.42
#